data_AF-A0A3D4ZX90-F1
#
_entry.id   AF-A0A3D4ZX90-F1
#
_cell.length_a   1.000
_cell.length_b   1.000
_cell.length_c   1.000
_cell.angle_alpha   90.00
_cell.angle_beta   90.00
_cell.angle_gamma   90.00
#
_symmetry.space_group_name_H-M   'P 1'
#
loop_
_entity.id
_entity.type
_entity.pdbx_description
1 polymer ?
#
loop_
_entity_poly.entity_id
_entity_poly.type
_entity_poly.pdbx_seq_one_letter_code
_entity_poly.pdbx_strand_id
1 'polypeptide(L)'
;MKIAVTSSGDSLDAQMDPRFGRCAYFVIVDADSYEFEAVENPGVQMGSGAGIQAAQLVGNSGADAVVAGNFGPNAYGALSAAGLEVYQYSGGTVRDAVEAVRSGEAHPVSDATVGDKFGMGGGMGTGRGMGRGMGRGMGQGMAGQGYGGQQMPQDGYVPPGYGPWGTPPMGPGMMPPMYGPQGPAFGSPTPEQMAEYELQMMQMQRNMLEQQMQMLQMQLQWLDEQIQQLQSGLE
;
A
#
# COMPACT_ATOMS: atom_id res chain seq x y z
N MET A 1 14.09 -15.65 -27.95
CA MET A 1 12.98 -15.20 -27.06
C MET A 1 13.42 -13.92 -26.37
N LYS A 2 12.59 -12.88 -26.31
CA LYS A 2 12.92 -11.60 -25.65
C LYS A 2 12.31 -11.52 -24.25
N ILE A 3 13.14 -11.22 -23.26
CA ILE A 3 12.77 -11.18 -21.85
C ILE A 3 13.05 -9.77 -21.31
N ALA A 4 12.02 -9.11 -20.79
CA ALA A 4 12.16 -7.85 -20.08
C ALA A 4 12.38 -8.09 -18.58
N VAL A 5 13.44 -7.52 -18.01
CA VAL A 5 13.79 -7.71 -16.61
C VAL A 5 13.80 -6.36 -15.89
N THR A 6 13.18 -6.30 -14.70
CA THR A 6 13.22 -5.10 -13.86
C THR A 6 14.60 -4.90 -13.26
N SER A 7 15.17 -3.71 -13.41
CA SER A 7 16.55 -3.43 -13.01
C SER A 7 16.70 -2.09 -12.29
N SER A 8 17.69 -2.04 -11.40
CA SER A 8 18.13 -0.79 -10.77
C SER A 8 19.17 -0.04 -11.61
N GLY A 9 19.63 -0.62 -12.73
CA GLY A 9 20.61 -0.02 -13.65
C GLY A 9 20.40 -0.47 -15.10
N ASP A 10 21.26 -0.03 -15.99
CA ASP A 10 21.11 -0.13 -17.46
C ASP A 10 21.95 -1.27 -18.08
N SER A 11 22.37 -2.27 -17.30
CA SER A 11 23.25 -3.35 -17.76
C SER A 11 22.77 -4.74 -17.30
N LEU A 12 23.32 -5.79 -17.93
CA LEU A 12 23.03 -7.19 -17.57
C LEU A 12 23.51 -7.58 -16.17
N ASP A 13 24.54 -6.90 -15.67
CA ASP A 13 25.12 -7.19 -14.35
C ASP A 13 24.50 -6.29 -13.25
N ALA A 14 23.59 -5.38 -13.64
CA ALA A 14 22.84 -4.58 -12.70
C ALA A 14 21.90 -5.47 -11.87
N GLN A 15 21.71 -5.06 -10.61
CA GLN A 15 20.81 -5.75 -9.70
C GLN A 15 19.35 -5.62 -10.17
N MET A 16 18.59 -6.68 -9.97
CA MET A 16 17.15 -6.61 -10.19
C MET A 16 16.46 -5.65 -9.21
N ASP A 17 15.52 -4.85 -9.71
CA ASP A 17 14.60 -4.13 -8.83
C ASP A 17 13.39 -5.03 -8.53
N PRO A 18 13.03 -5.24 -7.25
CA PRO A 18 11.88 -6.06 -6.89
C PRO A 18 10.52 -5.45 -7.24
N ARG A 19 10.44 -4.18 -7.64
CA ARG A 19 9.19 -3.46 -7.92
C ARG A 19 9.00 -3.32 -9.43
N PHE A 20 8.02 -4.01 -10.01
CA PHE A 20 7.77 -3.91 -11.44
C PHE A 20 7.43 -2.49 -11.91
N GLY A 21 6.37 -1.87 -11.39
CA GLY A 21 5.90 -0.58 -11.90
C GLY A 21 6.85 0.60 -11.64
N ARG A 22 7.82 0.46 -10.74
CA ARG A 22 8.68 1.55 -10.25
C ARG A 22 10.18 1.19 -10.29
N CYS A 23 10.58 0.16 -11.02
CA CYS A 23 11.98 -0.08 -11.29
C CYS A 23 12.58 1.14 -12.01
N ALA A 24 13.90 1.29 -11.96
CA ALA A 24 14.57 2.37 -12.67
C ALA A 24 14.62 2.10 -14.19
N TYR A 25 14.92 0.85 -14.55
CA TYR A 25 15.06 0.41 -15.93
C TYR A 25 14.31 -0.90 -16.17
N PHE A 26 13.88 -1.10 -17.41
CA PHE A 26 13.60 -2.40 -18.00
C PHE A 26 14.76 -2.76 -18.92
N VAL A 27 15.46 -3.85 -18.61
CA VAL A 27 16.51 -4.38 -19.48
C VAL A 27 15.90 -5.51 -20.29
N ILE A 28 15.84 -5.32 -21.60
CA ILE A 28 15.21 -6.26 -22.54
C ILE A 28 16.32 -7.04 -23.19
N VAL A 29 16.33 -8.34 -22.94
CA VAL A 29 17.42 -9.24 -23.31
C VAL A 29 16.90 -10.28 -24.29
N ASP A 30 17.62 -10.51 -25.38
CA ASP A 30 17.44 -11.72 -26.17
C ASP A 30 18.09 -12.89 -25.42
N ALA A 31 17.29 -13.89 -25.05
CA ALA A 31 17.73 -15.01 -24.21
C ALA A 31 18.75 -15.94 -24.89
N ASP A 32 18.85 -15.88 -26.23
CA ASP A 32 19.74 -16.73 -27.02
C ASP A 32 21.09 -16.05 -27.25
N SER A 33 21.09 -14.76 -27.61
CA SER A 33 22.32 -14.00 -27.92
C SER A 33 22.87 -13.17 -26.75
N TYR A 34 22.05 -12.90 -25.72
CA TYR A 34 22.30 -11.91 -24.67
C TYR A 34 22.51 -10.46 -25.18
N GLU A 35 22.13 -10.17 -26.42
CA GLU A 35 21.98 -8.78 -26.85
C GLU A 35 20.86 -8.13 -26.03
N PHE A 36 21.09 -6.88 -25.59
CA PHE A 36 20.14 -6.20 -24.73
C PHE A 36 20.01 -4.72 -25.04
N GLU A 37 18.85 -4.18 -24.69
CA GLU A 37 18.58 -2.74 -24.62
C GLU A 37 18.04 -2.39 -23.23
N ALA A 38 18.46 -1.25 -22.70
CA ALA A 38 17.94 -0.71 -21.45
C ALA A 38 16.99 0.44 -21.73
N VAL A 39 15.78 0.36 -21.17
CA VAL A 39 14.72 1.36 -21.30
C VAL A 39 14.44 1.97 -19.94
N GLU A 40 14.57 3.29 -19.83
CA GLU A 40 14.20 4.01 -18.60
C GLU A 40 12.70 3.92 -18.32
N ASN A 41 12.37 3.69 -17.05
CA ASN A 41 10.98 3.65 -16.61
C ASN A 41 10.52 5.01 -16.05
N PRO A 42 9.66 5.77 -16.74
CA PRO A 42 9.11 7.02 -16.22
C PRO A 42 8.22 6.82 -14.97
N GLY A 43 7.81 5.57 -14.70
CA GLY A 43 6.95 5.19 -13.58
C GLY A 43 7.54 5.40 -12.18
N VAL A 44 8.86 5.59 -12.06
CA VAL A 44 9.56 5.81 -10.77
C VAL A 44 8.91 6.95 -9.98
N GLN A 45 8.59 8.06 -10.65
CA GLN A 45 8.10 9.30 -10.02
C GLN A 45 6.57 9.42 -10.01
N MET A 46 5.84 8.46 -10.57
CA MET A 46 4.39 8.61 -10.71
C MET A 46 3.66 8.37 -9.39
N GLY A 47 2.65 9.19 -9.10
CA GLY A 47 1.80 9.01 -7.91
C GLY A 47 0.90 7.77 -8.01
N SER A 48 0.38 7.48 -9.19
CA SER A 48 -0.50 6.33 -9.48
C SER A 48 -0.30 5.85 -10.93
N GLY A 49 -0.79 4.65 -11.25
CA GLY A 49 -0.75 4.10 -12.62
C GLY A 49 0.61 3.57 -13.09
N ALA A 50 1.63 3.56 -12.22
CA ALA A 50 3.00 3.13 -12.54
C ALA A 50 3.07 1.72 -13.16
N GLY A 51 2.31 0.77 -12.61
CA GLY A 51 2.25 -0.59 -13.15
C GLY A 51 1.65 -0.68 -14.55
N ILE A 52 0.62 0.11 -14.86
CA ILE A 52 -0.05 0.08 -16.17
C ILE A 52 0.85 0.68 -17.24
N GLN A 53 1.48 1.83 -16.96
CA GLN A 53 2.41 2.45 -17.88
C GLN A 53 3.64 1.55 -18.13
N ALA A 54 4.19 0.95 -17.08
CA ALA A 54 5.28 -0.01 -17.20
C ALA A 54 4.90 -1.21 -18.08
N ALA A 55 3.71 -1.79 -17.89
CA ALA A 55 3.22 -2.89 -18.71
C ALA A 55 3.06 -2.49 -20.18
N GLN A 56 2.57 -1.28 -20.47
CA GLN A 56 2.50 -0.75 -21.83
C GLN A 56 3.89 -0.55 -22.46
N LEU A 57 4.84 -0.02 -21.68
CA LEU A 57 6.21 0.18 -22.14
C LEU A 57 6.86 -1.15 -22.54
N VAL A 58 6.72 -2.17 -21.68
CA VAL A 58 7.26 -3.52 -21.93
C VAL A 58 6.48 -4.25 -23.04
N GLY A 59 5.17 -4.07 -23.14
CA GLY A 59 4.40 -4.64 -24.26
C GLY A 59 4.79 -4.06 -25.61
N ASN A 60 5.14 -2.77 -25.66
CA ASN A 60 5.53 -2.09 -26.90
C ASN A 60 6.96 -2.39 -27.36
N SER A 61 7.82 -2.91 -26.49
CA SER A 61 9.19 -3.26 -26.85
C SER A 61 9.32 -4.62 -27.55
N GLY A 62 8.22 -5.37 -27.64
CA GLY A 62 8.18 -6.69 -28.26
C GLY A 62 8.85 -7.77 -27.38
N ALA A 63 8.81 -7.60 -26.06
CA ALA A 63 9.17 -8.68 -25.13
C ALA A 63 8.10 -9.78 -25.15
N ASP A 64 8.54 -11.04 -25.13
CA ASP A 64 7.67 -12.21 -25.03
C ASP A 64 7.32 -12.51 -23.57
N ALA A 65 8.26 -12.21 -22.67
CA ALA A 65 8.15 -12.48 -21.24
C ALA A 65 8.69 -11.31 -20.41
N VAL A 66 8.22 -11.23 -19.16
CA VAL A 66 8.66 -10.25 -18.18
C VAL A 66 9.02 -10.91 -16.85
N VAL A 67 10.12 -10.47 -16.25
CA VAL A 67 10.62 -10.98 -14.97
C VAL A 67 10.74 -9.82 -13.98
N ALA A 68 10.13 -9.98 -12.81
CA ALA A 68 10.27 -9.04 -11.70
C ALA A 68 10.14 -9.74 -10.35
N GLY A 69 10.57 -9.06 -9.29
CA GLY A 69 10.36 -9.55 -7.93
C GLY A 69 8.88 -9.56 -7.54
N ASN A 70 8.12 -8.52 -7.88
CA ASN A 70 6.72 -8.39 -7.48
C ASN A 70 5.87 -7.67 -8.52
N PHE A 71 4.64 -8.15 -8.69
CA PHE A 71 3.61 -7.58 -9.58
C PHE A 71 2.35 -7.25 -8.77
N GLY A 72 1.90 -6.00 -8.83
CA GLY A 72 0.60 -5.60 -8.27
C GLY A 72 -0.57 -5.90 -9.22
N PRO A 73 -1.82 -5.78 -8.76
CA PRO A 73 -3.02 -6.19 -9.53
C PRO A 73 -3.14 -5.49 -10.89
N ASN A 74 -2.92 -4.18 -10.91
CA ASN A 74 -2.99 -3.39 -12.15
C ASN A 74 -1.87 -3.74 -13.14
N ALA A 75 -0.69 -4.10 -12.65
CA ALA A 75 0.44 -4.47 -13.50
C ALA A 75 0.20 -5.83 -14.14
N TYR A 76 -0.15 -6.83 -13.33
CA TYR A 76 -0.43 -8.18 -13.80
C TYR A 76 -1.57 -8.18 -14.84
N GLY A 77 -2.67 -7.50 -14.55
CA GLY A 77 -3.80 -7.40 -15.48
C GLY A 77 -3.41 -6.78 -16.83
N ALA A 78 -2.57 -5.74 -16.83
CA ALA A 78 -2.11 -5.11 -18.06
C ALA A 78 -1.10 -5.98 -18.85
N LEU A 79 -0.18 -6.66 -18.17
CA LEU A 79 0.77 -7.58 -18.78
C LEU A 79 0.07 -8.80 -19.42
N SER A 80 -0.88 -9.39 -18.69
CA SER A 80 -1.69 -10.51 -19.18
C SER A 80 -2.53 -10.11 -20.38
N ALA A 81 -3.16 -8.92 -20.36
CA ALA A 81 -3.91 -8.40 -21.50
C ALA A 81 -3.04 -8.14 -22.74
N ALA A 82 -1.76 -7.81 -22.53
CA ALA A 82 -0.78 -7.66 -23.61
C ALA A 82 -0.18 -9.00 -24.07
N GLY A 83 -0.55 -10.13 -23.46
CA GLY A 83 -0.13 -11.47 -23.87
C GLY A 83 1.29 -11.84 -23.47
N LEU A 84 1.90 -11.13 -22.50
CA LEU A 84 3.23 -11.46 -22.02
C LEU A 84 3.19 -12.59 -20.99
N GLU A 85 4.19 -13.46 -21.04
CA GLU A 85 4.44 -14.41 -19.97
C GLU A 85 5.04 -13.69 -18.75
N VAL A 86 4.47 -13.90 -17.57
CA VAL A 86 4.87 -13.21 -16.34
C VAL A 86 5.59 -14.17 -15.42
N TYR A 87 6.81 -13.82 -15.03
CA TYR A 87 7.64 -14.63 -14.14
C TYR A 87 8.06 -13.85 -12.90
N GLN A 88 7.97 -14.50 -11.76
CA GLN A 88 8.50 -14.01 -10.50
C GLN A 88 9.88 -14.62 -10.24
N TYR A 89 10.85 -13.75 -10.02
CA TYR A 89 12.19 -14.12 -9.58
C TYR A 89 12.75 -13.01 -8.70
N SER A 90 13.48 -13.39 -7.65
CA SER A 90 13.93 -12.45 -6.62
C SER A 90 15.42 -12.58 -6.36
N GLY A 91 16.11 -11.44 -6.30
CA GLY A 91 17.55 -11.38 -6.08
C GLY A 91 18.35 -11.54 -7.36
N GLY A 92 19.67 -11.38 -7.25
CA GLY A 92 20.59 -11.50 -8.36
C GLY A 92 20.58 -10.31 -9.34
N THR A 93 21.23 -10.55 -10.46
CA THR A 93 21.39 -9.63 -11.58
C THR A 93 20.33 -9.87 -12.66
N VAL A 94 20.25 -8.96 -13.62
CA VAL A 94 19.43 -9.16 -14.84
C VAL A 94 19.81 -10.45 -15.56
N ARG A 95 21.10 -10.77 -15.64
CA ARG A 95 21.59 -12.02 -16.24
C ARG A 95 21.05 -13.24 -15.51
N ASP A 96 21.11 -13.24 -14.17
CA ASP A 96 20.61 -14.35 -13.35
C ASP A 96 19.10 -14.56 -13.58
N ALA A 97 18.34 -13.48 -13.76
CA ALA A 97 16.91 -13.54 -14.05
C ALA A 97 16.60 -14.24 -15.38
N VAL A 98 17.37 -13.89 -16.43
CA VAL A 98 17.25 -14.53 -17.75
C VAL A 98 17.58 -16.01 -17.67
N GLU A 99 18.63 -16.38 -16.94
CA GLU A 99 19.02 -17.77 -16.71
C GLU A 99 17.98 -18.54 -15.90
N ALA A 100 17.37 -17.90 -14.90
CA ALA A 100 16.30 -18.49 -14.10
C ALA A 100 15.06 -18.81 -14.96
N VAL A 101 14.71 -17.95 -15.93
CA VAL A 101 13.63 -18.26 -16.89
C VAL A 101 14.02 -19.44 -17.79
N ARG A 102 15.24 -19.44 -18.33
CA ARG A 102 15.70 -20.52 -19.24
C ARG A 102 15.79 -21.88 -18.55
N SER A 103 16.18 -21.91 -17.28
CA SER A 103 16.32 -23.12 -16.48
C SER A 103 15.00 -23.59 -15.84
N GLY A 104 13.94 -22.77 -15.90
CA GLY A 104 12.66 -23.04 -15.25
C GLY A 104 12.67 -22.80 -13.74
N GLU A 105 13.68 -22.12 -13.21
CA GLU A 105 13.76 -21.72 -11.80
C GLU A 105 12.85 -20.51 -11.50
N ALA A 106 12.66 -19.62 -12.48
CA ALA A 106 11.73 -18.49 -12.34
C ALA A 106 10.27 -19.00 -12.28
N HIS A 107 9.51 -18.52 -11.30
CA HIS A 107 8.16 -19.00 -11.06
C HIS A 107 7.15 -18.33 -12.00
N PRO A 108 6.38 -19.07 -12.82
CA PRO A 108 5.32 -18.47 -13.62
C PRO A 108 4.22 -17.92 -12.71
N VAL A 109 3.72 -16.75 -13.06
CA VAL A 109 2.74 -16.00 -12.27
C VAL A 109 1.39 -16.02 -12.99
N SER A 110 0.35 -16.45 -12.29
CA SER A 110 -1.04 -16.48 -12.80
C SER A 110 -1.97 -15.45 -12.14
N ASP A 111 -1.50 -14.69 -11.15
CA ASP A 111 -2.22 -13.61 -10.46
C ASP A 111 -1.23 -12.60 -9.84
N ALA A 112 -1.70 -11.47 -9.33
CA ALA A 112 -0.88 -10.49 -8.62
C ALA A 112 -0.13 -11.11 -7.43
N THR A 113 1.15 -10.77 -7.28
CA THR A 113 2.00 -11.32 -6.20
C THR A 113 2.05 -10.43 -4.96
N VAL A 114 1.60 -9.17 -5.07
CA VAL A 114 1.49 -8.22 -3.96
C VAL A 114 0.17 -7.46 -4.00
N GLY A 115 -0.30 -7.03 -2.83
CA GLY A 115 -1.48 -6.17 -2.71
C GLY A 115 -1.25 -4.75 -3.25
N ASP A 116 -2.33 -3.98 -3.34
CA ASP A 116 -2.28 -2.60 -3.81
C ASP A 116 -1.28 -1.73 -3.02
N LYS A 117 -0.58 -0.84 -3.72
CA LYS A 117 0.37 0.17 -3.18
C LYS A 117 1.74 -0.35 -2.69
N PHE A 118 2.14 -1.56 -3.05
CA PHE A 118 3.50 -2.05 -2.79
C PHE A 118 4.59 -1.12 -3.37
N GLY A 119 5.58 -0.75 -2.57
CA GLY A 119 6.71 0.10 -2.99
C GLY A 119 6.48 1.62 -2.96
N MET A 120 5.34 2.10 -2.44
CA MET A 120 5.17 3.52 -2.06
C MET A 120 6.02 3.82 -0.81
N GLY A 121 7.17 4.46 -1.01
CA GLY A 121 8.03 5.12 -0.02
C GLY A 121 7.81 4.82 1.46
N GLY A 122 8.47 3.79 1.98
CA GLY A 122 8.70 3.62 3.42
C GLY A 122 9.78 4.59 3.89
N GLY A 123 9.39 5.83 4.17
CA GLY A 123 10.30 6.91 4.57
C GLY A 123 9.91 7.54 5.91
N MET A 124 9.87 6.76 7.00
CA MET A 124 10.28 7.18 8.35
C MET A 124 10.33 5.97 9.28
N GLY A 125 11.53 5.67 9.75
CA GLY A 125 11.91 4.41 10.36
C GLY A 125 11.32 4.17 11.74
N THR A 126 10.89 2.93 11.94
CA THR A 126 10.84 2.28 13.24
C THR A 126 12.24 1.77 13.58
N GLY A 127 12.85 2.26 14.66
CA GLY A 127 13.97 1.54 15.28
C GLY A 127 15.08 2.40 15.88
N ARG A 128 14.99 2.71 17.18
CA ARG A 128 16.10 2.43 18.10
C ARG A 128 15.60 2.34 19.53
N GLY A 129 15.54 1.10 20.04
CA GLY A 129 15.46 0.87 21.46
C GLY A 129 16.68 1.48 22.16
N MET A 130 16.42 2.21 23.24
CA MET A 130 17.37 2.46 24.32
C MET A 130 16.71 2.02 25.61
N GLY A 131 16.66 0.70 25.80
CA GLY A 131 16.60 0.14 27.15
C GLY A 131 18.00 0.24 27.76
N ARG A 132 18.18 1.13 28.74
CA ARG A 132 19.24 0.99 29.75
C ARG A 132 18.79 1.67 31.04
N GLY A 133 18.67 0.87 32.10
CA GLY A 133 17.98 1.23 33.34
C GLY A 133 18.74 2.10 34.34
N MET A 134 18.21 2.02 35.57
CA MET A 134 18.74 2.44 36.88
C MET A 134 18.63 3.92 37.32
N GLY A 135 18.02 4.10 38.50
CA GLY A 135 18.13 5.27 39.39
C GLY A 135 16.78 5.98 39.59
N ARG A 136 15.98 5.73 40.64
CA ARG A 136 16.16 6.04 42.08
C ARG A 136 16.39 7.54 42.34
N GLY A 137 15.41 8.22 42.95
CA GLY A 137 15.53 9.56 43.56
C GLY A 137 14.31 10.46 43.22
N MET A 138 13.42 10.76 44.17
CA MET A 138 13.51 11.81 45.22
C MET A 138 13.04 13.20 44.75
N GLY A 139 12.19 13.83 45.56
CA GLY A 139 12.02 15.30 45.66
C GLY A 139 10.88 15.86 44.80
N GLN A 140 9.72 16.29 45.33
CA GLN A 140 9.49 17.42 46.24
C GLN A 140 9.72 18.80 45.58
N GLY A 141 8.61 19.50 45.28
CA GLY A 141 8.47 20.94 45.47
C GLY A 141 8.76 21.87 44.28
N MET A 142 7.73 22.61 43.85
CA MET A 142 7.66 24.08 43.61
C MET A 142 6.43 24.34 42.73
N ALA A 143 5.32 24.90 43.22
CA ALA A 143 5.08 26.28 43.71
C ALA A 143 5.28 27.35 42.62
N GLY A 144 4.21 28.11 42.33
CA GLY A 144 4.18 29.31 41.47
C GLY A 144 3.02 29.26 40.46
N GLN A 145 1.77 29.57 40.82
CA GLN A 145 1.21 30.91 41.01
C GLN A 145 1.20 31.77 39.74
N GLY A 146 0.01 32.08 39.23
CA GLY A 146 -0.18 33.05 38.15
C GLY A 146 -1.61 33.09 37.59
N TYR A 147 -2.51 33.76 38.30
CA TYR A 147 -3.73 34.33 37.68
C TYR A 147 -3.31 35.43 36.70
N GLY A 148 -3.83 35.40 35.48
CA GLY A 148 -3.66 36.46 34.50
C GLY A 148 -4.63 36.24 33.33
N GLY A 149 -5.77 36.92 33.35
CA GLY A 149 -6.67 36.96 32.22
C GLY A 149 -6.08 37.73 31.04
N GLN A 150 -6.35 37.24 29.83
CA GLN A 150 -6.35 37.98 28.57
C GLN A 150 -7.13 37.08 27.58
N GLN A 151 -8.42 37.37 27.42
CA GLN A 151 -8.95 38.06 26.24
C GLN A 151 -9.05 37.11 25.03
N MET A 152 -10.27 36.65 24.82
CA MET A 152 -10.70 36.05 23.56
C MET A 152 -10.52 37.08 22.44
N PRO A 153 -9.89 36.73 21.30
CA PRO A 153 -10.15 37.43 20.06
C PRO A 153 -11.53 36.99 19.58
N GLN A 154 -12.50 37.90 19.64
CA GLN A 154 -13.55 37.95 18.63
C GLN A 154 -12.82 38.24 17.32
N ASP A 155 -12.70 37.24 16.45
CA ASP A 155 -12.76 37.42 14.99
C ASP A 155 -12.73 36.04 14.33
N GLY A 156 -13.85 35.70 13.71
CA GLY A 156 -14.11 34.42 13.09
C GLY A 156 -13.35 34.23 11.80
N TYR A 157 -12.22 33.52 11.86
CA TYR A 157 -11.61 32.91 10.69
C TYR A 157 -11.50 31.39 10.89
N VAL A 158 -12.45 30.67 10.31
CA VAL A 158 -12.45 29.21 10.18
C VAL A 158 -11.89 28.87 8.79
N PRO A 159 -10.78 28.13 8.66
CA PRO A 159 -10.30 27.66 7.36
C PRO A 159 -11.36 26.76 6.70
N PRO A 160 -11.63 26.89 5.39
CA PRO A 160 -12.66 26.10 4.73
C PRO A 160 -12.21 24.64 4.62
N GLY A 161 -12.93 23.73 5.30
CA GLY A 161 -12.76 22.29 5.12
C GLY A 161 -13.08 21.38 6.32
N TYR A 162 -13.30 21.91 7.53
CA TYR A 162 -13.59 21.09 8.71
C TYR A 162 -14.96 21.43 9.29
N GLY A 163 -15.93 20.53 9.09
CA GLY A 163 -17.18 20.53 9.85
C GLY A 163 -16.97 20.12 11.32
N PRO A 164 -17.98 20.32 12.19
CA PRO A 164 -17.89 20.13 13.64
C PRO A 164 -17.66 18.68 14.10
N TRP A 165 -17.65 17.72 13.18
CA TRP A 165 -17.32 16.33 13.44
C TRP A 165 -16.00 16.01 12.76
N GLY A 166 -14.90 16.37 13.42
CA GLY A 166 -13.56 15.92 13.04
C GLY A 166 -13.55 14.39 13.05
N THR A 167 -13.68 13.78 11.88
CA THR A 167 -13.60 12.34 11.72
C THR A 167 -12.15 11.91 11.94
N PRO A 168 -11.87 10.95 12.83
CA PRO A 168 -10.57 10.28 12.77
C PRO A 168 -10.51 9.49 11.46
N PRO A 169 -9.38 9.52 10.72
CA PRO A 169 -9.28 8.84 9.45
C PRO A 169 -9.14 7.33 9.70
N MET A 170 -10.27 6.62 9.76
CA MET A 170 -10.27 5.17 9.63
C MET A 170 -10.44 4.82 8.16
N GLY A 171 -9.31 4.83 7.44
CA GLY A 171 -9.24 4.37 6.06
C GLY A 171 -9.42 2.85 5.95
N PRO A 172 -9.81 2.34 4.77
CA PRO A 172 -9.92 0.90 4.53
C PRO A 172 -8.53 0.24 4.64
N GLY A 173 -8.36 -0.62 5.65
CA GLY A 173 -7.10 -1.35 5.88
C GLY A 173 -6.66 -1.50 7.34
N MET A 174 -7.36 -0.92 8.33
CA MET A 174 -7.04 -1.18 9.74
C MET A 174 -7.68 -2.50 10.19
N MET A 175 -7.01 -3.61 9.87
CA MET A 175 -7.26 -4.88 10.54
C MET A 175 -6.89 -4.71 12.03
N PRO A 176 -7.74 -5.12 12.99
CA PRO A 176 -7.31 -5.20 14.37
C PRO A 176 -6.10 -6.14 14.45
N PRO A 177 -5.12 -5.89 15.34
CA PRO A 177 -3.95 -6.75 15.45
C PRO A 177 -4.43 -8.18 15.69
N MET A 178 -4.09 -9.07 14.76
CA MET A 178 -4.20 -10.51 14.96
C MET A 178 -3.28 -10.86 16.13
N TYR A 179 -3.82 -10.83 17.35
CA TYR A 179 -3.25 -11.58 18.45
C TYR A 179 -3.38 -13.05 18.07
N GLY A 180 -2.37 -13.58 17.39
CA GLY A 180 -2.11 -15.01 17.45
C GLY A 180 -1.99 -15.37 18.93
N PRO A 181 -2.70 -16.39 19.44
CA PRO A 181 -2.67 -16.70 20.84
C PRO A 181 -1.27 -17.23 21.21
N GLN A 182 -0.42 -16.34 21.70
CA GLN A 182 0.63 -16.73 22.64
C GLN A 182 -0.04 -16.84 24.00
N GLY A 183 -0.66 -18.00 24.25
CA GLY A 183 -1.38 -18.33 25.47
C GLY A 183 -1.62 -19.84 25.59
N PRO A 184 -1.69 -20.39 26.81
CA PRO A 184 -1.27 -21.75 27.12
C PRO A 184 -2.23 -22.82 26.55
N ALA A 185 -1.63 -23.90 26.07
CA ALA A 185 -2.20 -25.24 25.79
C ALA A 185 -3.73 -25.38 25.98
N PHE A 186 -4.51 -24.94 25.01
CA PHE A 186 -5.90 -25.36 24.83
C PHE A 186 -6.03 -25.91 23.41
N GLY A 187 -6.62 -27.09 23.27
CA GLY A 187 -6.69 -27.85 22.02
C GLY A 187 -7.23 -27.02 20.85
N SER A 188 -6.84 -27.43 19.64
CA SER A 188 -7.31 -26.80 18.40
C SER A 188 -8.84 -26.66 18.42
N PRO A 189 -9.38 -25.45 18.17
CA PRO A 189 -10.82 -25.20 18.20
C PRO A 189 -11.54 -26.14 17.24
N THR A 190 -12.71 -26.62 17.65
CA THR A 190 -13.54 -27.48 16.80
C THR A 190 -14.04 -26.70 15.57
N PRO A 191 -14.37 -27.37 14.46
CA PRO A 191 -14.92 -26.71 13.27
C PRO A 191 -16.15 -25.84 13.55
N GLU A 192 -16.98 -26.24 14.53
CA GLU A 192 -18.15 -25.46 14.98
C GLU A 192 -17.73 -24.16 15.66
N GLN A 193 -16.73 -24.21 16.55
CA GLN A 193 -16.19 -23.01 17.21
C GLN A 193 -15.50 -22.04 16.23
N MET A 194 -14.88 -22.58 15.18
CA MET A 194 -14.30 -21.76 14.10
C MET A 194 -15.40 -21.06 13.30
N ALA A 195 -16.48 -21.77 12.94
CA ALA A 195 -17.61 -21.20 12.22
C ALA A 195 -18.35 -20.13 13.07
N GLU A 196 -18.50 -20.35 14.37
CA GLU A 196 -19.07 -19.37 15.30
C GLU A 196 -18.21 -18.10 15.39
N TYR A 197 -16.88 -18.26 15.44
CA TYR A 197 -15.95 -17.14 15.46
C TYR A 197 -15.97 -16.34 14.15
N GLU A 198 -15.97 -17.03 13.00
CA GLU A 198 -16.09 -16.39 11.69
C GLU A 198 -17.43 -15.65 11.56
N LEU A 199 -18.53 -16.27 11.99
CA LEU A 199 -19.85 -15.64 11.98
C LEU A 199 -19.88 -14.39 12.87
N GLN A 200 -19.30 -14.45 14.07
CA GLN A 200 -19.22 -13.33 14.99
C GLN A 200 -18.42 -12.17 14.39
N MET A 201 -17.29 -12.46 13.73
CA MET A 201 -16.47 -11.45 13.06
C MET A 201 -17.21 -10.80 11.89
N MET A 202 -17.92 -11.59 11.08
CA MET A 202 -18.73 -11.09 9.98
C MET A 202 -19.91 -10.23 10.47
N GLN A 203 -20.56 -10.62 11.56
CA GLN A 203 -21.61 -9.83 12.20
C GLN A 203 -21.07 -8.51 12.76
N MET A 204 -19.88 -8.53 13.36
CA MET A 204 -19.22 -7.31 13.84
C MET A 204 -18.91 -6.35 12.68
N GLN A 205 -18.39 -6.86 11.56
CA GLN A 205 -18.15 -6.05 10.36
C GLN A 205 -19.44 -5.46 9.79
N ARG A 206 -20.51 -6.26 9.70
CA ARG A 206 -21.83 -5.77 9.28
C ARG A 206 -22.30 -4.62 10.15
N ASN A 207 -22.31 -4.79 11.49
CA ASN A 207 -22.80 -3.78 12.41
C ASN A 207 -22.00 -2.49 12.33
N MET A 208 -20.69 -2.59 12.09
CA MET A 208 -19.83 -1.42 11.87
C MET A 208 -20.21 -0.68 10.58
N LEU A 209 -20.46 -1.40 9.49
CA LEU A 209 -20.91 -0.80 8.24
C LEU A 209 -22.30 -0.16 8.37
N GLU A 210 -23.19 -0.76 9.15
CA GLU A 210 -24.50 -0.18 9.46
C GLU A 210 -24.38 1.15 10.21
N GLN A 211 -23.46 1.26 11.18
CA GLN A 211 -23.20 2.52 11.88
C GLN A 211 -22.64 3.60 10.93
N GLN A 212 -21.75 3.23 10.01
CA GLN A 212 -21.24 4.17 9.00
C GLN A 212 -22.36 4.64 8.07
N MET A 213 -23.24 3.74 7.66
CA MET A 213 -24.39 4.07 6.80
C MET A 213 -25.33 5.04 7.49
N GLN A 214 -25.62 4.85 8.78
CA GLN A 214 -26.44 5.79 9.57
C GLN A 214 -25.80 7.17 9.65
N MET A 215 -24.48 7.23 9.86
CA MET A 215 -23.74 8.49 9.89
C MET A 215 -23.81 9.24 8.55
N LEU A 216 -23.63 8.51 7.44
CA LEU A 216 -23.73 9.09 6.10
C LEU A 216 -25.16 9.59 5.81
N GLN A 217 -26.19 8.84 6.23
CA GLN A 217 -27.58 9.28 6.08
C GLN A 217 -27.86 10.57 6.84
N MET A 218 -27.36 10.71 8.07
CA MET A 218 -27.47 11.97 8.81
C MET A 218 -26.77 13.14 8.11
N GLN A 219 -25.59 12.90 7.51
CA GLN A 219 -24.86 13.94 6.76
C GLN A 219 -25.63 14.37 5.52
N LEU A 220 -26.23 13.42 4.79
CA LEU A 220 -27.07 13.73 3.63
C LEU A 220 -28.29 14.55 4.03
N GLN A 221 -28.99 14.15 5.10
CA GLN A 221 -30.13 14.92 5.62
C GLN A 221 -29.73 16.35 6.00
N TRP A 222 -28.59 16.52 6.66
CA TRP A 222 -28.09 17.85 6.99
C TRP A 222 -27.80 18.69 5.74
N LEU A 223 -27.19 18.10 4.71
CA LEU A 223 -26.95 18.79 3.43
C LEU A 223 -28.25 19.17 2.73
N ASP A 224 -29.24 18.28 2.73
CA ASP A 224 -30.55 18.54 2.13
C ASP A 224 -31.25 19.73 2.82
N GLU A 225 -31.19 19.80 4.15
CA GLU A 225 -31.72 20.94 4.92
C GLU A 225 -31.00 22.26 4.58
N GLN A 226 -29.67 22.23 4.44
CA GLN A 226 -28.90 23.43 4.06
C GLN A 226 -29.22 23.87 2.62
N ILE A 227 -29.35 22.92 1.69
CA ILE A 227 -29.73 23.21 0.30
C ILE A 227 -31.13 23.85 0.28
N GLN A 228 -32.09 23.31 1.03
CA GLN A 228 -33.44 23.85 1.11
C GLN A 228 -33.47 25.27 1.69
N GLN A 229 -32.68 25.54 2.74
CA GLN A 229 -32.55 26.90 3.31
C GLN A 229 -31.99 27.89 2.28
N LEU A 230 -30.95 27.51 1.55
CA LEU A 230 -30.36 28.35 0.50
C LEU A 230 -31.34 28.61 -0.65
N GLN A 231 -32.14 27.61 -1.04
CA GLN A 231 -33.17 27.76 -2.06
C GLN A 231 -34.29 28.70 -1.60
N SER A 232 -34.73 28.62 -0.34
CA SER A 232 -35.77 29.50 0.21
C SER A 232 -35.33 30.96 0.38
N GLY A 233 -34.03 31.23 0.46
CA GLY A 233 -33.48 32.58 0.51
C GLY A 233 -33.24 33.22 -0.86
N LEU A 234 -33.49 32.48 -1.95
CA LEU A 234 -33.37 32.96 -3.33
C LEU A 234 -34.71 33.37 -3.96
N GLU A 235 -35.84 33.16 -3.25
CA GLU A 235 -37.18 33.68 -3.58
C GLU A 235 -37.46 35.01 -2.85
#